data_AF-A0A8E0RKQ7-F1
#
_entry.id   AF-A0A8E0RKQ7-F1
#
_cell.length_a   1.000
_cell.length_b   1.000
_cell.length_c   1.000
_cell.angle_alpha   90.00
_cell.angle_beta   90.00
_cell.angle_gamma   90.00
#
_symmetry.space_group_name_H-M   'P 1'
#
loop_
_entity.id
_entity.type
_entity.pdbx_description
1 polymer ?
#
loop_
_entity_poly.entity_id
_entity_poly.type
_entity_poly.pdbx_seq_one_letter_code
_entity_poly.pdbx_strand_id
1 'polypeptide(L)'
;IAVIWTGALVVSKKILADEVQELSKLLQHPIVLWDNLHANDYDQRRVFIGPYCGRSLALRRKGLIRGVLSNPNCEFEANYVALHTLAQWSRHGELCCGSHTNSTFVPTQPTADGTSIIGNDGMSKDDSNSISQDDADACGFFTDESGQSSTFSSYRPREALLVALRDWLSLMLQDQQVAQNMAPKTGPDRGTPVPMETDGSENATSNEAEMQV
;
A
#
# COMPACT_ATOMS: atom_id res chain seq x y z
N ILE A 1 6.52 -20.23 8.38
CA ILE A 1 5.19 -19.91 7.81
C ILE A 1 4.78 -18.55 8.35
N ALA A 2 4.22 -17.65 7.53
CA ALA A 2 3.74 -16.34 8.00
C ALA A 2 2.26 -16.41 8.38
N VAL A 3 1.85 -15.57 9.34
CA VAL A 3 0.45 -15.39 9.72
C VAL A 3 -0.07 -14.11 9.08
N ILE A 4 -1.22 -14.21 8.43
CA ILE A 4 -1.92 -13.07 7.83
C ILE A 4 -2.89 -12.50 8.87
N TRP A 5 -2.91 -11.17 9.03
CA TRP A 5 -3.73 -10.50 10.04
C TRP A 5 -4.31 -9.18 9.53
N THR A 6 -5.58 -8.87 9.85
CA THR A 6 -6.30 -7.70 9.32
C THR A 6 -6.29 -6.48 10.24
N GLY A 7 -5.67 -6.60 11.41
CA GLY A 7 -5.86 -5.68 12.53
C GLY A 7 -6.89 -6.20 13.54
N ALA A 8 -7.25 -5.36 14.51
CA ALA A 8 -8.24 -5.71 15.54
C ALA A 8 -9.65 -5.96 14.97
N LEU A 9 -9.96 -5.40 13.80
CA LEU A 9 -11.21 -5.58 13.07
C LEU A 9 -10.94 -6.08 11.65
N VAL A 10 -12.00 -6.54 10.99
CA VAL A 10 -11.95 -6.88 9.54
C VAL A 10 -11.52 -5.66 8.74
N VAL A 11 -12.13 -4.49 9.00
CA VAL A 11 -11.73 -3.18 8.45
C VAL A 11 -11.20 -2.31 9.59
N SER A 12 -9.90 -2.39 9.85
CA SER A 12 -9.28 -1.66 10.96
C SER A 12 -9.04 -0.19 10.61
N LYS A 13 -9.61 0.75 11.38
CA LYS A 13 -9.37 2.20 11.20
C LYS A 13 -7.92 2.60 11.51
N LYS A 14 -7.35 2.01 12.55
CA LYS A 14 -5.95 2.17 12.95
C LYS A 14 -5.37 0.79 13.29
N ILE A 15 -4.08 0.64 13.11
CA ILE A 15 -3.29 -0.49 13.62
C ILE A 15 -2.11 0.09 14.38
N LEU A 16 -2.08 -0.13 15.69
CA LEU A 16 -1.05 0.43 16.56
C LEU A 16 0.16 -0.51 16.62
N ALA A 17 1.35 0.06 16.79
CA ALA A 17 2.58 -0.74 16.87
C ALA A 17 2.59 -1.64 18.11
N ASP A 18 2.05 -1.16 19.23
CA ASP A 18 2.08 -1.89 20.49
C ASP A 18 1.15 -3.13 20.45
N GLU A 19 -0.03 -3.01 19.83
CA GLU A 19 -0.94 -4.13 19.56
C GLU A 19 -0.23 -5.23 18.74
N VAL A 20 0.50 -4.84 17.70
CA VAL A 20 1.23 -5.81 16.85
C VAL A 20 2.42 -6.41 17.59
N GLN A 21 3.07 -5.64 18.47
CA GLN A 21 4.16 -6.14 19.29
C GLN A 21 3.70 -7.22 20.28
N GLU A 22 2.55 -7.02 20.92
CA GLU A 22 1.94 -8.04 21.78
C GLU A 22 1.52 -9.27 20.99
N LEU A 23 0.86 -9.06 19.85
CA LEU A 23 0.45 -10.15 18.97
C LEU A 23 1.66 -10.95 18.45
N SER A 24 2.77 -10.28 18.13
CA SER A 24 4.00 -10.93 17.68
C SER A 24 4.61 -11.83 18.75
N LYS A 25 4.58 -11.42 20.03
CA LYS A 25 5.03 -12.24 21.16
C LYS A 25 4.17 -13.49 21.34
N LEU A 26 2.86 -13.36 21.15
CA LEU A 26 1.91 -14.46 21.27
C LEU A 26 2.03 -15.45 20.11
N LEU A 27 2.02 -14.95 18.87
CA LEU A 27 2.06 -15.79 17.68
C LEU A 27 3.41 -16.44 17.48
N GLN A 28 4.52 -15.77 17.85
CA GLN A 28 5.90 -16.21 17.58
C GLN A 28 6.18 -16.51 16.10
N HIS A 29 5.36 -15.93 15.21
CA HIS A 29 5.47 -16.09 13.76
C HIS A 29 5.51 -14.71 13.10
N PRO A 30 6.13 -14.60 11.91
CA PRO A 30 6.12 -13.35 11.16
C PRO A 30 4.69 -12.97 10.73
N ILE A 31 4.33 -11.71 10.95
CA ILE A 31 2.99 -11.18 10.63
C ILE A 31 3.04 -10.46 9.27
N VAL A 32 2.07 -10.75 8.41
CA VAL A 32 1.80 -10.00 7.17
C VAL A 32 0.43 -9.37 7.32
N LEU A 33 0.32 -8.06 7.08
CA LEU A 33 -0.99 -7.40 7.11
C LEU A 33 -1.79 -7.74 5.86
N TRP A 34 -3.03 -8.16 6.05
CA TRP A 34 -4.05 -8.13 5.00
C TRP A 34 -4.94 -6.93 5.26
N ASP A 35 -4.73 -5.87 4.49
CA ASP A 35 -5.30 -4.57 4.81
C ASP A 35 -6.56 -4.30 4.00
N ASN A 36 -7.71 -4.31 4.68
CA ASN A 36 -9.02 -4.01 4.07
C ASN A 36 -9.38 -2.51 4.19
N LEU A 37 -8.41 -1.61 4.43
CA LEU A 37 -8.67 -0.17 4.58
C LEU A 37 -9.50 0.41 3.42
N HIS A 38 -9.29 -0.09 2.21
CA HIS A 38 -9.96 0.37 0.99
C HIS A 38 -10.93 -0.66 0.39
N ALA A 39 -11.22 -1.77 1.08
CA ALA A 39 -12.16 -2.77 0.60
C ALA A 39 -13.58 -2.21 0.59
N ASN A 40 -14.35 -2.48 -0.47
CA ASN A 40 -15.76 -2.07 -0.62
C ASN A 40 -16.71 -3.21 -1.04
N ASP A 41 -16.24 -4.44 -1.09
CA ASP A 41 -17.03 -5.63 -1.44
C ASP A 41 -18.25 -5.85 -0.53
N TYR A 42 -18.18 -5.37 0.72
CA TYR A 42 -19.27 -5.44 1.69
C TYR A 42 -20.37 -4.37 1.50
N ASP A 43 -20.17 -3.33 0.69
CA ASP A 43 -21.17 -2.29 0.42
C ASP A 43 -20.95 -1.64 -0.96
N GLN A 44 -21.76 -2.05 -1.93
CA GLN A 44 -21.70 -1.59 -3.33
C GLN A 44 -21.94 -0.08 -3.51
N ARG A 45 -22.45 0.64 -2.50
CA ARG A 45 -22.68 2.09 -2.58
C ARG A 45 -21.44 2.91 -2.20
N ARG A 46 -20.36 2.26 -1.77
CA ARG A 46 -19.16 2.92 -1.25
C ARG A 46 -17.97 2.70 -2.16
N VAL A 47 -17.18 3.75 -2.34
CA VAL A 47 -15.88 3.70 -3.03
C VAL A 47 -14.89 4.52 -2.21
N PHE A 48 -13.70 3.96 -1.98
CA PHE A 48 -12.66 4.55 -1.16
C PHE A 48 -11.52 5.11 -2.00
N ILE A 49 -11.50 6.43 -2.14
CA ILE A 49 -10.48 7.19 -2.87
C ILE A 49 -9.57 8.03 -1.95
N GLY A 50 -9.60 7.73 -0.65
CA GLY A 50 -8.74 8.38 0.35
C GLY A 50 -7.33 7.77 0.42
N PRO A 51 -6.37 8.45 1.07
CA PRO A 51 -5.01 7.96 1.20
C PRO A 51 -4.90 6.77 2.18
N TYR A 52 -3.88 5.94 1.98
CA TYR A 52 -3.47 4.93 2.95
C TYR A 52 -3.10 5.59 4.28
N CYS A 53 -3.76 5.24 5.39
CA CYS A 53 -3.57 5.91 6.67
C CYS A 53 -3.89 5.00 7.86
N GLY A 54 -3.61 5.49 9.07
CA GLY A 54 -3.88 4.76 10.31
C GLY A 54 -2.91 3.61 10.61
N ARG A 55 -1.86 3.41 9.80
CA ARG A 55 -0.76 2.46 10.05
C ARG A 55 0.51 3.26 10.33
N SER A 56 0.99 3.21 11.57
CA SER A 56 2.22 3.93 11.96
C SER A 56 3.43 3.36 11.20
N LEU A 57 4.36 4.22 10.79
CA LEU A 57 5.64 3.78 10.21
C LEU A 57 6.47 2.95 11.20
N ALA A 58 6.19 3.06 12.51
CA ALA A 58 6.79 2.22 13.54
C ALA A 58 6.56 0.72 13.28
N LEU A 59 5.43 0.32 12.67
CA LEU A 59 5.16 -1.08 12.30
C LEU A 59 6.27 -1.67 11.43
N ARG A 60 6.79 -0.87 10.50
CA ARG A 60 7.87 -1.29 9.60
C ARG A 60 9.26 -0.99 10.17
N ARG A 61 9.46 0.20 10.74
CA ARG A 61 10.77 0.60 11.31
C ARG A 61 11.20 -0.30 12.46
N LYS A 62 10.26 -0.80 13.27
CA LYS A 62 10.52 -1.79 14.34
C LYS A 62 10.51 -3.24 13.84
N GLY A 63 10.26 -3.49 12.56
CA GLY A 63 10.21 -4.84 11.97
C GLY A 63 9.07 -5.72 12.49
N LEU A 64 7.98 -5.12 13.00
CA LEU A 64 6.84 -5.84 13.59
C LEU A 64 6.01 -6.60 12.54
N ILE A 65 6.01 -6.10 11.31
CA ILE A 65 5.36 -6.74 10.16
C ILE A 65 6.40 -7.05 9.08
N ARG A 66 6.16 -8.13 8.33
CA ARG A 66 6.99 -8.52 7.18
C ARG A 66 6.50 -7.97 5.86
N GLY A 67 5.25 -7.51 5.80
CA GLY A 67 4.68 -6.94 4.61
C GLY A 67 3.25 -6.49 4.81
N VAL A 68 2.72 -5.82 3.79
CA VAL A 68 1.33 -5.42 3.68
C VAL A 68 0.81 -5.90 2.33
N LEU A 69 -0.30 -6.63 2.34
CA LEU A 69 -1.10 -7.02 1.19
C LEU A 69 -2.41 -6.23 1.30
N SER A 70 -2.63 -5.28 0.39
CA SER A 70 -3.87 -4.50 0.38
C SER A 70 -4.96 -5.25 -0.36
N ASN A 71 -6.16 -5.29 0.23
CA ASN A 71 -7.40 -5.68 -0.43
C ASN A 71 -8.21 -4.39 -0.70
N PRO A 72 -8.14 -3.84 -1.92
CA PRO A 72 -8.69 -2.52 -2.22
C PRO A 72 -10.14 -2.60 -2.74
N ASN A 73 -10.61 -1.57 -3.44
CA ASN A 73 -11.97 -1.57 -4.02
C ASN A 73 -12.09 -2.65 -5.12
N CYS A 74 -13.31 -3.11 -5.37
CA CYS A 74 -13.64 -3.99 -6.49
C CYS A 74 -13.35 -3.33 -7.84
N GLU A 75 -13.63 -2.03 -7.99
CA GLU A 75 -13.40 -1.29 -9.22
C GLU A 75 -11.92 -1.00 -9.40
N PHE A 76 -11.30 -1.64 -10.40
CA PHE A 76 -9.86 -1.56 -10.66
C PHE A 76 -9.33 -0.11 -10.72
N GLU A 77 -9.97 0.75 -11.52
CA GLU A 77 -9.53 2.14 -11.72
C GLU A 77 -9.64 3.01 -10.46
N ALA A 78 -10.54 2.67 -9.52
CA ALA A 78 -10.69 3.41 -8.27
C ALA A 78 -9.51 3.19 -7.31
N ASN A 79 -8.67 2.19 -7.57
CA ASN A 79 -7.58 1.79 -6.68
C ASN A 79 -6.28 2.57 -6.87
N TYR A 80 -6.25 3.53 -7.81
CA TYR A 80 -5.04 4.31 -8.09
C TYR A 80 -4.49 4.99 -6.83
N VAL A 81 -5.33 5.75 -6.12
CA VAL A 81 -4.92 6.47 -4.90
C VAL A 81 -4.53 5.49 -3.79
N ALA A 82 -5.29 4.41 -3.60
CA ALA A 82 -5.04 3.41 -2.55
C ALA A 82 -3.64 2.80 -2.70
N LEU A 83 -3.30 2.31 -3.90
CA LEU A 83 -2.00 1.68 -4.17
C LEU A 83 -0.85 2.69 -4.22
N HIS A 84 -1.06 3.86 -4.83
CA HIS A 84 -0.03 4.91 -4.92
C HIS A 84 0.38 5.42 -3.54
N THR A 85 -0.60 5.70 -2.67
CA THR A 85 -0.33 6.20 -1.31
C THR A 85 0.22 5.12 -0.37
N LEU A 86 -0.16 3.84 -0.56
CA LEU A 86 0.49 2.70 0.10
C LEU A 86 1.97 2.57 -0.31
N ALA A 87 2.28 2.71 -1.60
CA ALA A 87 3.66 2.68 -2.08
C ALA A 87 4.48 3.83 -1.50
N GLN A 88 3.90 5.04 -1.43
CA GLN A 88 4.51 6.17 -0.73
C GLN A 88 4.81 5.82 0.74
N TRP A 89 3.83 5.32 1.50
CA TRP A 89 4.02 4.90 2.89
C TRP A 89 5.13 3.84 3.04
N SER A 90 5.18 2.87 2.12
CA SER A 90 6.20 1.81 2.10
C SER A 90 7.63 2.33 1.86
N ARG A 91 7.82 3.45 1.15
CA ARG A 91 9.16 4.04 1.01
C ARG A 91 9.64 4.76 2.27
N HIS A 92 8.73 5.31 3.08
CA HIS A 92 9.09 6.08 4.29
C HIS A 92 9.43 5.21 5.52
N GLY A 93 9.05 3.94 5.48
CA GLY A 93 9.30 2.98 6.57
C GLY A 93 10.42 1.98 6.26
N GLU A 94 11.29 2.26 5.30
CA GLU A 94 12.50 1.47 5.12
C GLU A 94 13.27 1.40 6.45
N LEU A 95 13.77 0.21 6.77
CA LEU A 95 14.52 -0.04 7.99
C LEU A 95 15.77 0.83 7.94
N CYS A 96 16.06 1.54 9.03
CA CYS A 96 17.41 2.06 9.24
C CYS A 96 18.32 0.84 9.38
N CYS A 97 18.89 0.37 8.26
CA CYS A 97 20.06 -0.47 8.34
C CYS A 97 21.11 0.37 9.05
N GLY A 98 21.51 -0.05 10.26
CA GLY A 98 22.70 0.50 10.88
C GLY A 98 23.82 0.47 9.85
N SER A 99 24.56 1.56 9.73
CA SER A 99 25.73 1.65 8.86
C SER A 99 26.70 0.53 9.24
N HIS A 100 26.55 -0.63 8.61
CA HIS A 100 27.65 -1.56 8.49
C HIS A 100 28.67 -0.83 7.64
N THR A 101 29.69 -0.29 8.30
CA THR A 101 30.91 0.16 7.63
C THR A 101 31.36 -1.02 6.78
N ASN A 102 31.20 -0.92 5.47
CA ASN A 102 31.86 -1.82 4.54
C ASN A 102 33.36 -1.57 4.74
N SER A 103 33.99 -2.36 5.63
CA SER A 103 35.42 -2.58 5.54
C SER A 103 35.64 -3.27 4.21
N THR A 104 36.01 -2.48 3.21
CA THR A 104 36.46 -2.93 1.90
C THR A 104 37.42 -4.10 2.09
N PHE A 105 36.95 -5.30 1.78
CA PHE A 105 37.76 -6.49 1.77
C PHE A 105 38.64 -6.42 0.52
N VAL A 106 39.83 -5.84 0.65
CA VAL A 106 40.88 -5.92 -0.38
C VAL A 106 41.54 -7.29 -0.26
N PRO A 107 41.50 -8.16 -1.28
CA PRO A 107 42.25 -9.40 -1.24
C PRO A 107 43.73 -9.11 -1.53
N THR A 108 44.59 -9.18 -0.51
CA THR A 108 46.04 -9.23 -0.73
C THR A 108 46.64 -10.39 0.07
N GLN A 109 47.43 -11.20 -0.63
CA GLN A 109 48.17 -12.38 -0.18
C GLN A 109 49.19 -12.09 0.96
N PRO A 110 49.68 -13.13 1.67
CA PRO A 110 50.26 -13.00 3.00
C PRO A 110 51.74 -12.64 2.97
N THR A 111 52.15 -11.72 3.85
CA THR A 111 53.53 -11.58 4.30
C THR A 111 53.58 -11.40 5.81
N ALA A 112 54.59 -12.02 6.41
CA ALA A 112 54.79 -12.25 7.82
C ALA A 112 55.04 -10.99 8.67
N ASP A 113 54.98 -11.24 9.98
CA ASP A 113 55.65 -10.56 11.10
C ASP A 113 54.79 -9.73 12.07
N GLY A 114 54.87 -10.11 13.36
CA GLY A 114 55.07 -9.15 14.45
C GLY A 114 53.90 -8.84 15.40
N THR A 115 53.72 -9.69 16.42
CA THR A 115 53.73 -9.36 17.87
C THR A 115 52.78 -8.30 18.51
N SER A 116 52.12 -8.78 19.59
CA SER A 116 51.62 -8.11 20.83
C SER A 116 50.32 -7.32 20.85
N ILE A 117 49.57 -7.11 21.96
CA ILE A 117 49.16 -7.74 23.26
C ILE A 117 48.06 -6.74 23.79
N ILE A 118 47.13 -7.19 24.66
CA ILE A 118 46.28 -6.42 25.64
C ILE A 118 44.87 -6.09 25.08
N GLY A 119 43.70 -6.47 25.64
CA GLY A 119 43.32 -6.99 26.95
C GLY A 119 42.51 -5.95 27.74
N ASN A 120 41.16 -6.04 27.78
CA ASN A 120 40.36 -5.98 29.03
C ASN A 120 38.83 -5.97 28.79
N ASP A 121 38.17 -6.69 29.69
CA ASP A 121 36.73 -6.78 29.93
C ASP A 121 36.18 -5.56 30.67
N GLY A 122 34.87 -5.30 30.58
CA GLY A 122 34.21 -4.26 31.37
C GLY A 122 32.68 -4.24 31.23
N MET A 123 32.00 -4.99 32.09
CA MET A 123 30.55 -5.06 32.29
C MET A 123 30.03 -3.85 33.09
N SER A 124 28.87 -3.29 32.75
CA SER A 124 27.98 -2.62 33.73
C SER A 124 26.53 -2.57 33.25
N LYS A 125 25.64 -2.93 34.19
CA LYS A 125 24.17 -2.77 34.16
C LYS A 125 23.84 -1.35 34.62
N ASP A 126 22.65 -0.85 34.30
CA ASP A 126 21.82 -0.09 35.24
C ASP A 126 20.35 0.00 34.79
N ASP A 127 19.49 0.07 35.80
CA ASP A 127 18.06 -0.24 35.83
C ASP A 127 17.13 0.96 35.58
N SER A 128 15.92 0.62 35.12
CA SER A 128 14.60 1.26 35.36
C SER A 128 14.41 2.78 35.22
N ASN A 129 13.48 3.19 34.34
CA ASN A 129 12.37 4.07 34.76
C ASN A 129 11.15 3.97 33.83
N SER A 130 9.99 3.83 34.44
CA SER A 130 8.65 3.83 33.84
C SER A 130 8.14 5.25 33.61
N ILE A 131 7.55 5.54 32.45
CA ILE A 131 6.54 6.61 32.27
C ILE A 131 5.59 6.15 31.15
N SER A 132 4.32 6.02 31.50
CA SER A 132 3.20 5.90 30.58
C SER A 132 2.97 7.26 29.91
N GLN A 133 2.81 7.29 28.59
CA GLN A 133 2.23 8.44 27.92
C GLN A 133 1.46 7.98 26.69
N ASP A 134 0.16 7.92 26.90
CA ASP A 134 -0.86 7.70 25.89
C ASP A 134 -1.00 8.92 24.95
N ASP A 135 -1.40 8.62 23.71
CA ASP A 135 -2.32 9.40 22.88
C ASP A 135 -1.93 10.81 22.38
N ALA A 136 -1.41 10.91 21.15
CA ALA A 136 -1.87 11.86 20.11
C ALA A 136 -1.07 11.82 18.79
N ASP A 137 -1.11 10.75 17.98
CA ASP A 137 -0.43 10.79 16.65
C ASP A 137 -1.13 10.05 15.51
N ALA A 138 -2.43 10.31 15.37
CA ALA A 138 -3.15 9.94 14.15
C ALA A 138 -3.22 11.07 13.10
N CYS A 139 -2.78 12.28 13.43
CA CYS A 139 -2.78 13.44 12.53
C CYS A 139 -1.64 14.39 12.97
N GLY A 140 -0.41 14.15 12.52
CA GLY A 140 0.80 14.74 13.10
C GLY A 140 0.85 16.27 13.16
N PHE A 141 1.11 16.78 14.37
CA PHE A 141 1.74 18.07 14.63
C PHE A 141 2.71 17.89 15.81
N PHE A 142 4.02 17.93 15.53
CA PHE A 142 5.05 18.04 16.56
C PHE A 142 5.80 19.36 16.35
N THR A 143 5.87 20.16 17.40
CA THR A 143 6.92 21.16 17.60
C THR A 143 7.87 20.61 18.65
N ASP A 144 9.10 20.31 18.26
CA ASP A 144 10.20 20.00 19.18
C ASP A 144 11.06 21.26 19.34
N GLU A 145 11.32 21.65 20.59
CA GLU A 145 12.10 22.83 20.98
C GLU A 145 13.57 22.49 21.27
N SER A 146 14.10 21.45 20.63
CA SER A 146 15.52 21.10 20.72
C SER A 146 16.15 21.00 19.33
N GLY A 147 17.05 21.95 19.03
CA GLY A 147 17.64 22.21 17.71
C GLY A 147 18.62 21.16 17.18
N GLN A 148 18.26 19.88 17.17
CA GLN A 148 18.95 18.84 16.41
C GLN A 148 17.96 18.06 15.54
N SER A 149 17.72 18.61 14.35
CA SER A 149 16.78 18.09 13.36
C SER A 149 17.34 16.89 12.61
N SER A 150 17.30 15.71 13.23
CA SER A 150 17.26 14.46 12.46
C SER A 150 15.85 14.29 11.90
N THR A 151 15.53 15.00 10.81
CA THR A 151 14.24 14.87 10.13
C THR A 151 14.16 13.48 9.47
N PHE A 152 13.78 12.46 10.22
CA PHE A 152 13.34 11.22 9.60
C PHE A 152 12.14 11.54 8.71
N SER A 153 12.25 11.26 7.41
CA SER A 153 11.19 11.50 6.44
C SER A 153 9.88 10.86 6.94
N SER A 154 8.89 11.69 7.24
CA SER A 154 7.62 11.26 7.82
C SER A 154 6.57 11.14 6.71
N TYR A 155 5.79 10.06 6.74
CA TYR A 155 4.69 9.88 5.81
C TYR A 155 3.50 10.75 6.24
N ARG A 156 3.05 11.65 5.35
CA ARG A 156 1.92 12.55 5.59
C ARG A 156 0.78 12.20 4.64
N PRO A 157 -0.32 11.55 5.10
CA PRO A 157 -1.37 11.04 4.21
C PRO A 157 -1.99 12.10 3.29
N ARG A 158 -2.15 13.34 3.77
CA ARG A 158 -2.71 14.45 2.98
C ARG A 158 -1.79 14.86 1.84
N GLU A 159 -0.47 14.93 2.08
CA GLU A 159 0.51 15.23 1.04
C GLU A 159 0.60 14.08 0.04
N ALA A 160 0.60 12.84 0.55
CA ALA A 160 0.60 11.66 -0.29
C ALA A 160 -0.61 11.60 -1.22
N LEU A 161 -1.80 11.97 -0.73
CA LEU A 161 -3.01 12.11 -1.52
C LEU A 161 -2.83 13.13 -2.65
N LEU A 162 -2.28 14.31 -2.35
CA LEU A 162 -2.08 15.36 -3.35
C LEU A 162 -1.16 14.90 -4.48
N VAL A 163 -0.06 14.21 -4.15
CA VAL A 163 0.85 13.62 -5.15
C VAL A 163 0.11 12.58 -6.00
N ALA A 164 -0.63 11.67 -5.36
CA ALA A 164 -1.38 10.62 -6.06
C ALA A 164 -2.43 11.19 -7.02
N LEU A 165 -3.20 12.19 -6.60
CA LEU A 165 -4.23 12.82 -7.43
C LEU A 165 -3.62 13.57 -8.63
N ARG A 166 -2.50 14.26 -8.43
CA ARG A 166 -1.78 14.94 -9.52
C ARG A 166 -1.30 13.94 -10.59
N ASP A 167 -0.69 12.85 -10.15
CA ASP A 167 -0.17 11.83 -11.04
C ASP A 167 -1.32 11.09 -11.75
N TRP A 168 -2.43 10.81 -11.05
CA TRP A 168 -3.61 10.19 -11.63
C TRP A 168 -4.27 11.07 -12.70
N LEU A 169 -4.42 12.37 -12.44
CA LEU A 169 -4.94 13.33 -13.42
C LEU A 169 -4.07 13.36 -14.68
N SER A 170 -2.75 13.27 -14.52
CA SER A 170 -1.82 13.24 -15.64
C SER A 170 -2.03 12.00 -16.53
N LEU A 171 -2.30 10.84 -15.93
CA LEU A 171 -2.63 9.62 -16.67
C LEU A 171 -3.97 9.73 -17.39
N MET A 172 -5.02 10.22 -16.72
CA MET A 172 -6.33 10.43 -17.35
C MET A 172 -6.23 11.35 -18.57
N LEU A 173 -5.44 12.42 -18.50
CA LEU A 173 -5.22 13.32 -19.63
C LEU A 173 -4.45 12.65 -20.79
N GLN A 174 -3.51 11.76 -20.49
CA GLN A 174 -2.80 10.99 -21.51
C GLN A 174 -3.73 10.00 -22.22
N ASP A 175 -4.55 9.27 -21.47
CA ASP A 175 -5.51 8.32 -22.02
C ASP A 175 -6.54 9.00 -22.93
N GLN A 176 -7.01 10.20 -22.55
CA GLN A 176 -7.90 11.00 -23.39
C GLN A 176 -7.23 11.40 -24.72
N GLN A 177 -5.95 11.80 -24.69
CA GLN A 177 -5.20 12.14 -25.90
C GLN A 177 -4.99 10.92 -26.81
N VAL A 178 -4.68 9.75 -26.23
CA VAL A 178 -4.52 8.51 -26.98
C VAL A 178 -5.85 8.10 -27.64
N ALA A 179 -6.95 8.17 -26.89
CA ALA A 179 -8.28 7.87 -27.43
C ALA A 179 -8.68 8.81 -28.58
N GLN A 180 -8.37 10.11 -28.46
CA GLN A 180 -8.61 11.10 -29.52
C GLN A 180 -7.74 10.85 -30.76
N ASN A 181 -6.48 10.47 -30.58
CA ASN A 181 -5.56 10.20 -31.68
C ASN A 181 -5.87 8.88 -32.42
N MET A 182 -6.51 7.92 -31.75
CA MET A 182 -6.97 6.66 -32.35
C MET A 182 -8.40 6.72 -32.91
N ALA A 183 -9.14 7.80 -32.65
CA ALA A 183 -10.48 7.98 -33.23
C ALA A 183 -10.38 8.12 -34.76
N PRO A 184 -11.16 7.35 -35.55
CA PRO A 184 -11.15 7.48 -36.99
C PRO A 184 -11.55 8.91 -37.39
N LYS A 185 -10.73 9.58 -38.18
CA LYS A 185 -11.10 10.86 -38.81
C LYS A 185 -12.34 10.59 -39.65
N THR A 186 -13.49 11.14 -39.24
CA THR A 186 -14.68 11.21 -40.09
C THR A 186 -14.35 12.12 -41.27
N GLY A 187 -13.83 11.53 -42.35
CA GLY A 187 -13.89 12.13 -43.67
C GLY A 187 -15.33 12.04 -44.20
N PRO A 188 -15.79 12.98 -45.05
CA PRO A 188 -17.04 12.79 -45.75
C PRO A 188 -16.87 11.64 -46.74
N ASP A 189 -17.97 10.92 -47.00
CA ASP A 189 -18.09 9.77 -47.90
C ASP A 189 -17.54 8.41 -47.44
N ARG A 190 -18.42 7.66 -46.78
CA ARG A 190 -18.73 6.30 -47.24
C ARG A 190 -20.20 5.98 -46.95
N GLY A 191 -20.86 5.47 -48.00
CA GLY A 191 -22.31 5.40 -48.14
C GLY A 191 -23.07 4.77 -46.98
N THR A 192 -24.31 5.22 -46.84
CA THR A 192 -25.38 4.62 -46.05
C THR A 192 -25.38 3.10 -46.15
N PRO A 193 -25.35 2.35 -45.03
CA PRO A 193 -25.61 0.92 -45.08
C PRO A 193 -27.09 0.73 -45.43
N VAL A 194 -27.35 -0.03 -46.49
CA VAL A 194 -28.69 -0.45 -46.89
C VAL A 194 -29.22 -1.45 -45.85
N PRO A 195 -30.49 -1.40 -45.44
CA PRO A 195 -31.07 -2.41 -44.55
C PRO A 195 -31.03 -3.77 -45.23
N MET A 196 -30.59 -4.79 -44.50
CA MET A 196 -30.70 -6.19 -44.90
C MET A 196 -32.19 -6.53 -45.02
N GLU A 197 -32.67 -6.84 -46.22
CA GLU A 197 -34.03 -7.34 -46.40
C GLU A 197 -34.12 -8.71 -45.73
N THR A 198 -34.92 -8.77 -44.66
CA THR A 198 -35.38 -10.04 -44.12
C THR A 198 -36.52 -10.51 -45.00
N ASP A 199 -36.24 -11.49 -45.86
CA ASP A 199 -37.28 -12.23 -46.57
C ASP A 199 -38.25 -12.83 -45.54
N GLY A 200 -39.50 -12.34 -45.60
CA GLY A 200 -40.62 -12.89 -44.87
C GLY A 200 -41.59 -13.57 -45.83
N SER A 201 -42.23 -14.64 -45.31
CA SER A 201 -43.43 -15.34 -45.79
C SER A 201 -43.19 -16.42 -46.86
N GLU A 202 -43.75 -17.64 -46.83
CA GLU A 202 -44.98 -18.21 -46.24
C GLU A 202 -44.72 -19.72 -45.94
N ASN A 203 -45.36 -20.45 -45.03
CA ASN A 203 -46.79 -20.73 -44.99
C ASN A 203 -47.21 -21.46 -43.70
N ALA A 204 -48.49 -21.30 -43.38
CA ALA A 204 -49.18 -21.73 -42.18
C ALA A 204 -49.22 -23.25 -41.91
N THR A 205 -49.28 -23.63 -40.63
CA THR A 205 -50.30 -24.56 -40.13
C THR A 205 -50.49 -24.36 -38.63
N SER A 206 -51.72 -24.01 -38.29
CA SER A 206 -52.27 -23.88 -36.95
C SER A 206 -52.05 -25.14 -36.12
N ASN A 207 -51.79 -24.96 -34.82
CA ASN A 207 -52.39 -25.76 -33.76
C ASN A 207 -52.26 -24.98 -32.44
N GLU A 208 -53.38 -24.40 -32.01
CA GLU A 208 -53.62 -24.02 -30.62
C GLU A 208 -53.54 -25.27 -29.73
N ALA A 209 -52.90 -25.15 -28.58
CA ALA A 209 -53.21 -25.97 -27.41
C ALA A 209 -52.90 -25.19 -26.13
N GLU A 210 -53.80 -25.36 -25.17
CA GLU A 210 -54.18 -24.43 -24.12
C GLU A 210 -53.21 -24.25 -22.95
N MET A 211 -53.38 -23.08 -22.34
CA MET A 211 -53.07 -22.70 -20.96
C MET A 211 -53.66 -23.69 -19.94
N GLN A 212 -52.83 -24.17 -19.01
CA GLN A 212 -53.29 -24.64 -17.70
C GLN A 212 -52.40 -24.07 -16.58
N VAL A 213 -53.08 -23.76 -15.49
CA VAL A 213 -52.76 -22.93 -14.31
C VAL A 213 -51.55 -23.42 -13.51
#